data_AF-A0A518DP63-F1
#
_entry.id   AF-A0A518DP63-F1
#
_cell.length_a   1.000
_cell.length_b   1.000
_cell.length_c   1.000
_cell.angle_alpha   90.00
_cell.angle_beta   90.00
_cell.angle_gamma   90.00
#
_symmetry.space_group_name_H-M   'P 1'
#
loop_
_entity.id
_entity.type
_entity.pdbx_description
1 polymer ?
#
loop_
_entity_poly.entity_id
_entity_poly.type
_entity_poly.pdbx_seq_one_letter_code
_entity_poly.pdbx_strand_id
1 'polypeptide(L)'
;MQRFVMLSLVMLGCATSLAAGPPDQGQEYIRPFPIVALPLDASEAHLAAAQELADALEIRLVTRASKNPVCCIWVEISNWTPNPGAPGYLIVNQPGGSIVIASNEAQLAIAVKRFQSSMGGTGKEARVPPGLLTNFPIVISKKPDDSSPTRP
;
A
#
# COMPACT_ATOMS: atom_id res chain seq x y z
N MET A 1 57.32 -29.61 -7.36
CA MET A 1 57.06 -28.26 -7.90
C MET A 1 55.71 -27.80 -7.39
N GLN A 2 55.71 -26.87 -6.45
CA GLN A 2 54.55 -26.48 -5.64
C GLN A 2 54.15 -25.07 -6.06
N ARG A 3 52.96 -24.91 -6.66
CA ARG A 3 52.42 -23.60 -7.06
C ARG A 3 51.33 -23.21 -6.06
N PHE A 4 51.67 -22.25 -5.19
CA PHE A 4 50.71 -21.49 -4.40
C PHE A 4 50.00 -20.51 -5.34
N VAL A 5 48.66 -20.57 -5.39
CA VAL A 5 47.83 -19.51 -5.97
C VAL A 5 47.18 -18.79 -4.79
N MET A 6 47.61 -17.55 -4.60
CA MET A 6 47.13 -16.62 -3.59
C MET A 6 45.81 -16.01 -4.08
N LEU A 7 44.70 -16.44 -3.48
CA LEU A 7 43.36 -15.93 -3.76
C LEU A 7 43.12 -14.69 -2.88
N SER A 8 43.27 -13.49 -3.45
CA SER A 8 42.88 -12.25 -2.77
C SER A 8 41.36 -12.12 -2.72
N LEU A 9 40.79 -12.34 -1.54
CA LEU A 9 39.40 -12.10 -1.21
C LEU A 9 39.25 -10.62 -0.81
N VAL A 10 38.77 -9.77 -1.73
CA VAL A 10 38.37 -8.39 -1.40
C VAL A 10 36.97 -8.45 -0.78
N MET A 11 36.92 -8.49 0.54
CA MET A 11 35.71 -8.25 1.31
C MET A 11 35.41 -6.76 1.31
N LEU A 12 34.57 -6.30 0.37
CA LEU A 12 34.00 -4.96 0.41
C LEU A 12 32.90 -4.96 1.49
N GLY A 13 33.29 -4.56 2.69
CA GLY A 13 32.39 -4.44 3.84
C GLY A 13 31.33 -3.37 3.61
N CYS A 14 30.07 -3.78 3.44
CA CYS A 14 28.92 -2.91 3.57
C CYS A 14 28.50 -2.92 5.05
N ALA A 15 29.27 -2.24 5.90
CA ALA A 15 28.86 -1.93 7.26
C ALA A 15 28.19 -0.56 7.26
N THR A 16 26.86 -0.56 7.11
CA THR A 16 26.05 0.59 7.53
C THR A 16 25.06 0.08 8.56
N SER A 17 25.44 0.25 9.83
CA SER A 17 24.50 0.21 10.94
C SER A 17 23.49 1.33 10.71
N LEU A 18 22.24 0.99 10.38
CA LEU A 18 21.11 1.84 10.72
C LEU A 18 20.43 1.21 11.92
N ALA A 19 20.66 1.81 13.08
CA ALA A 19 19.74 1.70 14.20
C ALA A 19 18.35 2.11 13.67
N ALA A 20 17.48 1.13 13.45
CA ALA A 20 16.09 1.38 13.17
C ALA A 20 15.47 1.90 14.47
N GLY A 21 15.42 3.24 14.61
CA GLY A 21 14.47 3.87 15.50
C GLY A 21 13.05 3.41 15.13
N PRO A 22 12.06 3.59 16.03
CA PRO A 22 10.68 3.30 15.69
C PRO A 22 10.32 4.05 14.39
N PRO A 23 9.61 3.41 13.44
CA PRO A 23 9.25 4.05 12.19
C PRO A 23 8.50 5.34 12.51
N ASP A 24 9.02 6.45 11.98
CA ASP A 24 8.46 7.78 12.18
C ASP A 24 7.03 7.77 11.62
N GLN A 25 6.04 7.85 12.52
CA GLN A 25 4.64 7.79 12.14
C GLN A 25 4.26 9.09 11.44
N GLY A 26 4.30 9.08 10.11
CA GLY A 26 3.87 10.22 9.29
C GLY A 26 4.78 10.56 8.12
N GLN A 27 5.92 9.91 7.96
CA GLN A 27 6.73 10.15 6.76
C GLN A 27 6.17 9.41 5.55
N GLU A 28 5.84 10.17 4.50
CA GLU A 28 5.53 9.60 3.20
C GLU A 28 6.70 8.73 2.72
N TYR A 29 6.40 7.60 2.09
CA TYR A 29 7.42 6.73 1.54
C TYR A 29 7.39 6.76 0.01
N ILE A 30 8.58 6.64 -0.60
CA ILE A 30 8.70 6.42 -2.03
C ILE A 30 8.20 5.00 -2.31
N ARG A 31 7.30 4.86 -3.28
CA ARG A 31 6.78 3.53 -3.61
C ARG A 31 7.87 2.65 -4.23
N PRO A 32 8.12 1.45 -3.65
CA PRO A 32 9.15 0.56 -4.16
C PRO A 32 8.74 -0.22 -5.43
N PHE A 33 7.44 -0.33 -5.73
CA PHE A 33 6.94 -1.27 -6.75
C PHE A 33 6.10 -0.60 -7.85
N PRO A 34 6.49 -0.73 -9.13
CA PRO A 34 5.75 -0.16 -10.27
C PRO A 34 4.73 -1.17 -10.82
N ILE A 35 3.78 -1.63 -9.99
CA ILE A 35 2.77 -2.62 -10.39
C ILE A 35 1.40 -2.22 -9.85
N VAL A 36 0.39 -2.29 -10.72
CA VAL A 36 -1.03 -2.28 -10.33
C VAL A 36 -1.58 -3.68 -10.57
N ALA A 37 -2.23 -4.28 -9.57
CA ALA A 37 -2.76 -5.63 -9.64
C ALA A 37 -4.26 -5.68 -9.32
N LEU A 38 -4.96 -6.61 -9.97
CA LEU A 38 -6.42 -6.77 -9.92
C LEU A 38 -6.80 -8.24 -9.64
N PRO A 39 -8.00 -8.52 -9.10
CA PRO A 39 -8.57 -9.86 -9.11
C PRO A 39 -8.61 -10.48 -10.52
N LEU A 40 -8.56 -11.83 -10.61
CA LEU A 40 -8.66 -12.53 -11.90
C LEU A 40 -9.99 -12.30 -12.61
N ASP A 41 -11.06 -12.19 -11.83
CA ASP A 41 -12.45 -11.98 -12.23
C ASP A 41 -12.86 -10.49 -12.28
N ALA A 42 -11.87 -9.59 -12.21
CA ALA A 42 -12.08 -8.14 -12.29
C ALA A 42 -12.83 -7.73 -13.57
N SER A 43 -13.88 -6.91 -13.42
CA SER A 43 -14.66 -6.36 -14.53
C SER A 43 -13.86 -5.37 -15.38
N GLU A 44 -14.38 -4.99 -16.56
CA GLU A 44 -13.75 -3.95 -17.40
C GLU A 44 -13.65 -2.60 -16.67
N ALA A 45 -14.58 -2.28 -15.77
CA ALA A 45 -14.49 -1.09 -14.94
C ALA A 45 -13.30 -1.14 -13.95
N HIS A 46 -12.98 -2.32 -13.42
CA HIS A 46 -11.76 -2.49 -12.61
C HIS A 46 -10.51 -2.25 -13.44
N LEU A 47 -10.48 -2.81 -14.66
CA LEU A 47 -9.34 -2.66 -15.56
C LEU A 47 -9.14 -1.19 -15.95
N ALA A 48 -10.22 -0.46 -16.25
CA ALA A 48 -10.15 0.96 -16.55
C ALA A 48 -9.62 1.78 -15.37
N ALA A 49 -10.13 1.53 -14.15
CA ALA A 49 -9.65 2.18 -12.93
C ALA A 49 -8.16 1.89 -12.65
N ALA A 50 -7.74 0.65 -12.90
CA ALA A 50 -6.35 0.24 -12.75
C ALA A 50 -5.42 0.91 -13.76
N GLN A 51 -5.87 1.01 -15.02
CA GLN A 51 -5.13 1.68 -16.08
C GLN A 51 -5.02 3.18 -15.77
N GLU A 52 -6.10 3.80 -15.30
CA GLU A 52 -6.08 5.20 -14.88
C GLU A 52 -5.06 5.46 -13.76
N LEU A 53 -5.00 4.57 -12.76
CA LEU A 53 -3.98 4.62 -11.70
C LEU A 53 -2.57 4.41 -12.27
N ALA A 54 -2.41 3.45 -13.18
CA ALA A 54 -1.13 3.15 -13.78
C ALA A 54 -0.60 4.35 -14.58
N ASP A 55 -1.44 4.97 -15.39
CA ASP A 55 -1.11 6.13 -16.22
C ASP A 55 -0.73 7.34 -15.37
N ALA A 56 -1.53 7.66 -14.35
CA ALA A 56 -1.26 8.77 -13.42
C ALA A 56 0.08 8.60 -12.67
N LEU A 57 0.57 7.37 -12.57
CA LEU A 57 1.77 6.99 -11.84
C LEU A 57 2.93 6.57 -12.73
N GLU A 58 2.77 6.68 -14.04
CA GLU A 58 3.73 6.22 -15.05
C GLU A 58 4.16 4.75 -14.85
N ILE A 59 3.24 3.92 -14.36
CA ILE A 59 3.42 2.49 -14.17
C ILE A 59 3.09 1.76 -15.47
N ARG A 60 3.98 0.88 -15.89
CA ARG A 60 3.84 0.13 -17.15
C ARG A 60 3.19 -1.24 -17.00
N LEU A 61 2.97 -1.70 -15.77
CA LEU A 61 2.48 -3.05 -15.51
C LEU A 61 1.16 -3.03 -14.74
N VAL A 62 0.09 -3.38 -15.46
CA VAL A 62 -1.19 -3.78 -14.89
C VAL A 62 -1.31 -5.29 -15.03
N THR A 63 -1.55 -6.00 -13.93
CA THR A 63 -1.63 -7.47 -13.92
C THR A 63 -2.88 -7.95 -13.20
N ARG A 64 -3.28 -9.19 -13.47
CA ARG A 64 -4.34 -9.88 -12.73
C ARG A 64 -3.73 -10.97 -11.86
N ALA A 65 -4.23 -11.13 -10.65
CA ALA A 65 -3.78 -12.14 -9.70
C ALA A 65 -4.97 -12.72 -8.91
N SER A 66 -4.83 -13.95 -8.42
CA SER A 66 -5.90 -14.62 -7.66
C SER A 66 -6.10 -14.06 -6.25
N LYS A 67 -5.11 -13.30 -5.75
CA LYS A 67 -5.13 -12.63 -4.44
C LYS A 67 -4.15 -11.47 -4.46
N ASN A 68 -4.31 -10.55 -3.50
CA ASN A 68 -3.38 -9.44 -3.30
C ASN A 68 -1.94 -9.96 -3.06
N PRO A 69 -0.96 -9.62 -3.94
CA PRO A 69 0.42 -10.04 -3.81
C PRO A 69 1.25 -9.20 -2.81
N VAL A 70 0.62 -8.25 -2.10
CA VAL A 70 1.19 -7.37 -1.07
C VAL A 70 2.15 -6.30 -1.60
N CYS A 71 2.95 -6.60 -2.64
CA CYS A 71 3.98 -5.72 -3.20
C CYS A 71 3.51 -4.85 -4.40
N CYS A 72 2.29 -4.31 -4.36
CA CYS A 72 1.73 -3.54 -5.48
C CYS A 72 0.64 -2.56 -5.02
N ILE A 73 0.05 -1.81 -5.96
CA ILE A 73 -1.31 -1.27 -5.75
C ILE A 73 -2.31 -2.37 -6.11
N TRP A 74 -3.01 -2.89 -5.11
CA TRP A 74 -4.14 -3.80 -5.31
C TRP A 74 -5.42 -2.99 -5.51
N VAL A 75 -6.19 -3.28 -6.55
CA VAL A 75 -7.46 -2.60 -6.85
C VAL A 75 -8.58 -3.63 -6.94
N GLU A 76 -9.58 -3.48 -6.08
CA GLU A 76 -10.67 -4.46 -5.90
C GLU A 76 -12.03 -3.78 -5.72
N ILE A 77 -13.07 -4.34 -6.32
CA ILE A 77 -14.45 -4.12 -5.90
C ILE A 77 -14.89 -5.33 -5.10
N SER A 78 -15.23 -5.08 -3.84
CA SER A 78 -15.77 -6.08 -2.95
C SER A 78 -17.19 -5.65 -2.58
N ASN A 79 -18.17 -6.55 -2.61
CA ASN A 79 -19.55 -6.24 -2.19
C ASN A 79 -19.70 -5.98 -0.68
N TRP A 80 -18.59 -5.65 0.00
CA TRP A 80 -18.56 -5.31 1.40
C TRP A 80 -19.11 -3.89 1.63
N THR A 81 -20.04 -3.82 2.57
CA THR A 81 -20.62 -2.56 3.08
C THR A 81 -20.65 -2.67 4.61
N PRO A 82 -20.06 -1.74 5.37
CA PRO A 82 -20.16 -1.76 6.83
C PRO A 82 -21.64 -1.74 7.26
N ASN A 83 -22.02 -2.49 8.30
CA ASN A 83 -23.39 -2.50 8.79
C ASN A 83 -23.54 -1.62 10.05
N PRO A 84 -24.56 -0.74 10.15
CA PRO A 84 -25.40 -0.23 9.07
C PRO A 84 -24.63 0.78 8.23
N GLY A 85 -24.70 0.70 6.89
CA GLY A 85 -23.87 1.58 6.07
C GLY A 85 -24.27 1.66 4.61
N ALA A 86 -23.78 2.72 3.98
CA ALA A 86 -23.88 2.98 2.56
C ALA A 86 -22.63 2.47 1.84
N PRO A 87 -22.67 2.24 0.52
CA PRO A 87 -21.47 1.92 -0.26
C PRO A 87 -20.37 2.97 -0.05
N GLY A 88 -19.11 2.52 0.01
CA GLY A 88 -17.97 3.41 0.19
C GLY A 88 -16.67 2.81 -0.34
N TYR A 89 -15.55 3.33 0.13
CA TYR A 89 -14.22 2.82 -0.22
C TYR A 89 -13.25 2.86 0.97
N LEU A 90 -12.23 2.02 0.88
CA LEU A 90 -11.08 1.98 1.77
C LEU A 90 -9.80 2.01 0.93
N ILE A 91 -8.86 2.85 1.33
CA ILE A 91 -7.50 2.91 0.78
C ILE A 91 -6.55 2.68 1.95
N VAL A 92 -5.81 1.58 1.91
CA VAL A 92 -4.80 1.26 2.92
C VAL A 92 -3.43 1.43 2.29
N ASN A 93 -2.63 2.36 2.83
CA ASN A 93 -1.28 2.65 2.36
C ASN A 93 -0.26 2.16 3.38
N GLN A 94 0.67 1.32 2.94
CA GLN A 94 1.75 0.77 3.76
C GLN A 94 3.05 0.73 2.96
N PRO A 95 4.23 0.81 3.58
CA PRO A 95 5.50 0.80 2.84
C PRO A 95 5.69 -0.34 1.83
N GLY A 96 5.02 -1.49 2.06
CA GLY A 96 5.03 -2.64 1.14
C GLY A 96 4.11 -2.50 -0.08
N GLY A 97 3.07 -1.68 -0.03
CA GLY A 97 2.06 -1.57 -1.08
C GLY A 97 0.81 -0.81 -0.64
N SER A 98 -0.10 -0.61 -1.58
CA SER A 98 -1.39 0.04 -1.33
C SER A 98 -2.53 -0.89 -1.70
N ILE A 99 -3.63 -0.77 -0.98
CA ILE A 99 -4.86 -1.54 -1.25
C ILE A 99 -5.98 -0.53 -1.44
N VAL A 100 -6.64 -0.57 -2.60
CA VAL A 100 -7.80 0.24 -2.96
C VAL A 100 -8.99 -0.69 -3.11
N ILE A 101 -9.92 -0.65 -2.15
CA ILE A 101 -11.13 -1.48 -2.13
C ILE A 101 -12.33 -0.56 -2.19
N ALA A 102 -13.30 -0.88 -3.04
CA ALA A 102 -14.55 -0.15 -3.14
C ALA A 102 -15.77 -1.08 -3.10
N SER A 103 -16.90 -0.58 -2.61
CA SER A 103 -18.15 -1.34 -2.56
C SER A 103 -18.81 -1.54 -3.93
N ASN A 104 -18.50 -0.67 -4.91
CA ASN A 104 -19.01 -0.73 -6.29
C ASN A 104 -18.13 0.14 -7.22
N GLU A 105 -18.43 0.11 -8.53
CA GLU A 105 -17.67 0.82 -9.57
C GLU A 105 -17.66 2.34 -9.39
N ALA A 106 -18.79 2.93 -8.95
CA ALA A 106 -18.86 4.36 -8.68
C ALA A 106 -17.95 4.78 -7.52
N GLN A 107 -17.93 3.99 -6.45
CA GLN A 107 -17.01 4.22 -5.32
C GLN A 107 -15.55 3.95 -5.71
N LEU A 108 -15.29 3.02 -6.63
CA LEU A 108 -13.94 2.77 -7.12
C LEU A 108 -13.37 3.99 -7.85
N ALA A 109 -14.16 4.60 -8.74
CA ALA A 109 -13.74 5.82 -9.44
C ALA A 109 -13.40 6.95 -8.45
N ILE A 110 -14.21 7.13 -7.40
CA ILE A 110 -13.94 8.11 -6.34
C ILE A 110 -12.66 7.76 -5.58
N ALA A 111 -12.47 6.47 -5.25
CA ALA A 111 -11.28 5.99 -4.55
C ALA A 111 -9.99 6.22 -5.35
N VAL A 112 -10.02 5.97 -6.67
CA VAL A 112 -8.89 6.25 -7.57
C VAL A 112 -8.51 7.72 -7.55
N LYS A 113 -9.50 8.61 -7.70
CA LYS A 113 -9.25 10.07 -7.62
C LYS A 113 -8.73 10.48 -6.26
N ARG A 114 -9.28 9.92 -5.18
CA ARG A 114 -8.80 10.20 -3.82
C ARG A 114 -7.36 9.73 -3.64
N PHE A 115 -7.02 8.54 -4.12
CA PHE A 115 -5.67 7.99 -4.10
C PHE A 115 -4.69 8.91 -4.82
N GLN A 116 -4.99 9.27 -6.08
CA GLN A 116 -4.20 10.22 -6.88
C GLN A 116 -3.98 11.55 -6.15
N SER A 117 -5.05 12.13 -5.59
CA SER A 117 -4.96 13.42 -4.87
C SER A 117 -4.18 13.35 -3.56
N SER A 118 -4.01 12.16 -2.99
CA SER A 118 -3.29 11.95 -1.72
C SER A 118 -1.79 11.79 -1.90
N MET A 119 -1.33 11.55 -3.14
CA MET A 119 0.08 11.32 -3.43
C MET A 119 0.84 12.63 -3.61
N GLY A 120 2.07 12.64 -3.11
CA GLY A 120 3.06 13.65 -3.43
C GLY A 120 3.88 13.24 -4.65
N GLY A 121 4.23 14.19 -5.52
CA GLY A 121 5.09 13.92 -6.68
C GLY A 121 4.43 13.06 -7.76
N THR A 122 5.22 12.63 -8.76
CA THR A 122 4.76 11.84 -9.91
C THR A 122 5.80 10.78 -10.29
N GLY A 123 5.39 9.79 -11.08
CA GLY A 123 6.26 8.74 -11.61
C GLY A 123 7.01 7.97 -10.53
N LYS A 124 8.34 7.84 -10.71
CA LYS A 124 9.23 7.09 -9.80
C LYS A 124 9.45 7.75 -8.44
N GLU A 125 9.12 9.03 -8.31
CA GLU A 125 9.24 9.77 -7.06
C GLU A 125 7.88 9.92 -6.37
N ALA A 126 6.84 9.25 -6.87
CA ALA A 126 5.52 9.25 -6.26
C ALA A 126 5.62 8.76 -4.80
N ARG A 127 5.27 9.65 -3.89
CA ARG A 127 5.23 9.45 -2.44
C ARG A 127 3.81 9.17 -2.01
N VAL A 128 3.66 8.15 -1.17
CA VAL A 128 2.35 7.77 -0.62
C VAL A 128 2.35 8.00 0.88
N PRO A 129 1.36 8.71 1.44
CA PRO A 129 1.23 8.85 2.87
C PRO A 129 0.78 7.52 3.48
N PRO A 130 1.44 7.01 4.53
CA PRO A 130 1.00 5.80 5.21
C PRO A 130 -0.35 6.03 5.91
N GLY A 131 -1.15 4.97 6.05
CA GLY A 131 -2.39 4.99 6.83
C GLY A 131 -3.63 4.60 6.03
N LEU A 132 -4.78 5.04 6.52
CA LEU A 132 -6.11 4.72 5.97
C LEU A 132 -6.77 5.98 5.41
N LEU A 133 -7.23 5.93 4.16
CA LEU A 133 -8.12 6.93 3.57
C LEU A 133 -9.46 6.27 3.27
N THR A 134 -10.55 6.91 3.68
CA THR A 134 -11.89 6.37 3.49
C THR A 134 -12.94 7.47 3.52
N ASN A 135 -14.09 7.22 2.93
CA ASN A 135 -15.31 8.01 3.12
C ASN A 135 -16.24 7.44 4.20
N PHE A 136 -15.87 6.34 4.85
CA PHE A 136 -16.60 5.82 6.00
C PHE A 136 -16.30 6.63 7.26
N PRO A 137 -17.29 6.77 8.17
CA PRO A 137 -17.06 7.38 9.48
C PRO A 137 -16.11 6.49 10.30
N ILE A 138 -15.03 7.09 10.81
CA ILE A 138 -14.03 6.39 11.65
C ILE A 138 -14.45 6.53 13.12
N VAL A 139 -14.74 5.41 13.77
CA VAL A 139 -15.00 5.35 15.22
C VAL A 139 -13.71 4.98 15.93
N ILE A 140 -13.11 5.94 16.64
CA ILE A 140 -11.91 5.71 17.46
C ILE A 140 -12.38 5.36 18.88
N SER A 141 -12.39 4.08 19.23
CA SER A 141 -12.63 3.66 20.60
C SER A 141 -11.37 3.89 21.44
N LYS A 142 -11.47 4.75 22.47
CA LYS A 142 -10.40 4.90 23.46
C LYS A 142 -10.22 3.56 24.19
N LYS A 143 -8.98 3.06 24.28
CA LYS A 143 -8.68 1.91 25.14
C LYS A 143 -9.13 2.27 26.57
N PRO A 144 -9.93 1.41 27.25
CA PRO A 144 -10.27 1.66 28.64
C PRO A 144 -8.98 1.81 29.44
N ASP A 145 -8.89 2.87 30.25
CA ASP A 145 -7.76 3.08 31.15
C ASP A 145 -7.65 1.84 32.05
N ASP A 146 -6.49 1.19 32.03
CA ASP A 146 -6.19 -0.01 32.82
C ASP A 146 -6.02 0.32 34.33
N SER A 147 -6.51 1.49 34.76
CA SER A 147 -6.53 1.92 36.16
C SER A 147 -7.68 1.27 36.92
N SER A 148 -7.91 -0.03 36.72
CA SER A 148 -8.72 -0.79 37.67
C SER A 148 -7.92 -0.85 38.97
N PRO A 149 -8.41 -0.29 40.09
CA PRO A 149 -7.73 -0.45 41.36
C PRO A 149 -7.65 -1.94 41.66
N THR A 150 -6.44 -2.46 41.86
CA THR A 150 -6.20 -3.77 42.45
C THR A 150 -7.06 -3.87 43.71
N ARG A 151 -8.05 -4.76 43.67
CA ARG A 151 -8.95 -5.02 44.78
C ARG A 151 -8.10 -5.47 45.99
N PRO A 152 -8.30 -4.88 47.18
CA PRO A 152 -7.55 -5.26 48.39
C PRO A 152 -7.83 -6.70 48.81
#